data_AF-A0A9W6RHJ1-F1
#
_entry.id   AF-A0A9W6RHJ1-F1
#
_cell.length_a   1.000
_cell.length_b   1.000
_cell.length_c   1.000
_cell.angle_alpha   90.00
_cell.angle_beta   90.00
_cell.angle_gamma   90.00
#
_symmetry.space_group_name_H-M   'P 1'
#
loop_
_entity.id
_entity.type
_entity.pdbx_description
1 polymer ?
#
loop_
_entity_poly.entity_id
_entity_poly.type
_entity_poly.pdbx_seq_one_letter_code
_entity_poly.pdbx_strand_id
1 'polypeptide(L)'
;MADALVAQKNADGQPWDRLVVRDGGGVLRVIAPQDHMASDSGAFSSYWDGYVGRVWDKYATTDLRVDLQGGRGVLTGRVSGGVLTFDDGSTFARPAGKDIFTCNDGPFANNPGDSDLKKGLLARIAAAFNRSTILSSADQPNGTPASGFYQDPTTDHWARIVHAHTPIGYAFPYDDVCPDGQPDVSGAASDGDPRHLTVTVG
;
A
#
# COMPACT_ATOMS: atom_id res chain seq x y z
N MET A 1 6.19 14.28 -12.38
CA MET A 1 5.98 12.83 -12.15
C MET A 1 6.94 11.94 -12.95
N ALA A 2 6.91 11.95 -14.29
CA ALA A 2 7.78 11.08 -15.11
C ALA A 2 9.28 11.21 -14.79
N ASP A 3 9.79 12.44 -14.66
CA ASP A 3 11.21 12.67 -14.32
C ASP A 3 11.56 12.17 -12.91
N ALA A 4 10.62 12.23 -11.97
CA ALA A 4 10.82 11.72 -10.61
C ALA A 4 10.95 10.19 -10.59
N LEU A 5 10.23 9.48 -11.47
CA LEU A 5 10.35 8.03 -11.61
C LEU A 5 11.66 7.63 -12.28
N VAL A 6 12.10 8.38 -13.30
CA VAL A 6 13.43 8.19 -13.90
C VAL A 6 14.53 8.44 -12.87
N ALA A 7 14.39 9.49 -12.06
CA ALA A 7 15.31 9.78 -10.96
C ALA A 7 15.32 8.65 -9.91
N GLN A 8 14.16 8.10 -9.55
CA GLN A 8 14.07 6.99 -8.61
C GLN A 8 14.76 5.73 -9.15
N LYS A 9 14.53 5.37 -10.41
CA LYS A 9 15.27 4.27 -11.07
C LYS A 9 16.79 4.49 -11.03
N ASN A 10 17.26 5.73 -11.16
CA ASN A 10 18.69 6.02 -11.07
C ASN A 10 19.22 5.90 -9.63
N ALA A 11 18.36 6.05 -8.61
CA ALA A 11 18.74 5.95 -7.21
C ALA A 11 18.83 4.49 -6.72
N ASP A 12 17.92 3.61 -7.13
CA ASP A 12 17.81 2.24 -6.60
C ASP A 12 17.93 1.12 -7.65
N GLY A 13 17.99 1.46 -8.94
CA GLY A 13 18.10 0.51 -10.05
C GLY A 13 16.82 -0.27 -10.38
N GLN A 14 15.71 -0.02 -9.69
CA GLN A 14 14.43 -0.69 -9.94
C GLN A 14 13.72 -0.07 -11.15
N PRO A 15 12.81 -0.81 -11.84
CA PRO A 15 12.23 -0.40 -13.11
C PRO A 15 11.15 0.69 -13.01
N TRP A 16 11.31 1.69 -12.14
CA TRP A 16 10.39 2.82 -12.01
C TRP A 16 10.26 3.64 -13.29
N ASP A 17 11.32 3.73 -14.10
CA ASP A 17 11.32 4.41 -15.39
C ASP A 17 10.45 3.69 -16.44
N ARG A 18 10.26 2.37 -16.31
CA ARG A 18 9.38 1.56 -17.17
C ARG A 18 7.90 1.85 -16.95
N LEU A 19 7.56 2.53 -15.87
CA LEU A 19 6.21 3.03 -15.61
C LEU A 19 5.86 4.23 -16.50
N VAL A 20 6.84 4.88 -17.13
CA VAL A 20 6.63 6.03 -18.02
C VAL A 20 6.38 5.53 -19.45
N VAL A 21 5.13 5.62 -19.91
CA VAL A 21 4.75 5.28 -21.28
C VAL A 21 4.87 6.53 -22.15
N ARG A 22 5.62 6.42 -23.24
CA ARG A 22 5.89 7.50 -24.18
C ARG A 22 5.30 7.20 -25.54
N ASP A 23 4.75 8.23 -26.17
CA ASP A 23 4.23 8.19 -27.54
C ASP A 23 4.32 9.58 -28.16
N GLY A 24 4.41 9.67 -29.48
CA GLY A 24 4.39 10.95 -30.22
C GLY A 24 5.49 11.95 -29.82
N GLY A 25 6.61 11.51 -29.24
CA GLY A 25 7.71 12.36 -28.78
C GLY A 25 7.55 12.94 -27.37
N GLY A 26 6.49 12.54 -26.63
CA GLY A 26 6.21 13.00 -25.27
C GLY A 26 5.92 11.85 -24.29
N VAL A 27 5.62 12.21 -23.05
CA VAL A 27 5.01 11.28 -22.08
C VAL A 27 3.53 11.19 -22.42
N LEU A 28 3.05 9.98 -22.72
CA LEU A 28 1.64 9.71 -22.99
C LEU A 28 0.86 9.51 -21.69
N ARG A 29 1.39 8.65 -20.83
CA ARG A 29 0.83 8.37 -19.51
C ARG A 29 1.91 7.79 -18.60
N VAL A 30 1.57 7.68 -17.34
CA VAL A 30 2.36 6.92 -16.40
C VAL A 30 1.47 5.82 -15.82
N ILE A 31 1.95 4.59 -15.77
CA ILE A 31 1.18 3.41 -15.34
C ILE A 31 1.62 2.95 -13.95
N ALA A 32 0.73 2.32 -13.19
CA ALA A 32 1.05 1.85 -11.86
C ALA A 32 1.93 0.57 -11.93
N PRO A 33 2.66 0.21 -10.86
CA PRO A 33 3.53 -0.96 -10.84
C PRO A 33 2.84 -2.25 -11.31
N GLN A 34 1.59 -2.47 -10.88
CA GLN A 34 0.80 -3.66 -11.26
C GLN A 34 0.58 -3.79 -12.78
N ASP A 35 0.43 -2.67 -13.49
CA ASP A 35 0.23 -2.69 -14.95
C ASP A 35 1.51 -3.14 -15.65
N HIS A 36 2.67 -2.67 -15.17
CA HIS A 36 3.95 -3.12 -15.70
C HIS A 36 4.18 -4.60 -15.38
N MET A 37 3.87 -5.03 -14.15
CA MET A 37 3.98 -6.44 -13.72
C MET A 37 3.09 -7.39 -14.53
N ALA A 38 1.94 -6.93 -15.03
CA ALA A 38 1.08 -7.73 -15.91
C ALA A 38 1.76 -8.06 -17.25
N SER A 39 2.66 -7.19 -17.72
CA SER A 39 3.45 -7.40 -18.95
C SER A 39 4.84 -7.98 -18.71
N ASP A 40 5.40 -7.79 -17.51
CA ASP A 40 6.69 -8.31 -17.06
C ASP A 40 6.57 -8.83 -15.64
N SER A 41 6.25 -10.12 -15.50
CA SER A 41 6.02 -10.76 -14.19
C SER A 41 7.24 -10.74 -13.26
N GLY A 42 8.45 -10.44 -13.77
CA GLY A 42 9.67 -10.33 -12.97
C GLY A 42 9.90 -8.94 -12.38
N ALA A 43 9.16 -7.93 -12.82
CA ALA A 43 9.32 -6.55 -12.36
C ALA A 43 9.14 -6.45 -10.84
N PHE A 44 10.09 -5.79 -10.18
CA PHE A 44 10.14 -5.59 -8.73
C PHE A 44 10.11 -6.86 -7.86
N SER A 45 10.36 -8.04 -8.43
CA SER A 45 10.15 -9.34 -7.75
C SER A 45 10.86 -9.47 -6.40
N SER A 46 12.09 -8.96 -6.25
CA SER A 46 12.86 -9.00 -4.99
C SER A 46 12.90 -7.65 -4.25
N TYR A 47 12.20 -6.63 -4.75
CA TYR A 47 12.31 -5.26 -4.23
C TYR A 47 11.90 -5.18 -2.75
N TRP A 48 10.85 -5.91 -2.37
CA TRP A 48 10.30 -5.87 -1.02
C TRP A 48 10.92 -6.88 -0.04
N ASP A 49 11.71 -7.85 -0.51
CA ASP A 49 12.15 -9.01 0.29
C ASP A 49 12.84 -8.61 1.59
N GLY A 50 13.75 -7.64 1.53
CA GLY A 50 14.49 -7.15 2.70
C GLY A 50 13.59 -6.42 3.69
N TYR A 51 12.65 -5.61 3.20
CA TYR A 51 11.69 -4.91 4.04
C TYR A 51 10.72 -5.89 4.72
N VAL A 52 10.15 -6.83 3.96
CA VAL A 52 9.27 -7.88 4.48
C VAL A 52 10.00 -8.76 5.50
N GLY A 53 11.28 -9.08 5.27
CA GLY A 53 12.11 -9.80 6.25
C GLY A 53 12.16 -9.07 7.60
N ARG A 54 12.53 -7.79 7.60
CA ARG A 54 12.56 -6.95 8.82
C ARG A 54 11.21 -6.87 9.52
N VAL A 55 10.12 -6.78 8.77
CA VAL A 55 8.75 -6.77 9.32
C VAL A 55 8.44 -8.10 10.01
N TRP A 56 8.73 -9.23 9.36
CA TRP A 56 8.52 -10.55 9.94
C TRP A 56 9.35 -10.77 11.20
N ASP A 57 10.62 -10.36 11.19
CA ASP A 57 11.52 -10.46 12.34
C ASP A 57 11.03 -9.63 13.53
N LYS A 58 10.63 -8.36 13.28
CA LYS A 58 10.06 -7.49 14.32
C LYS A 58 8.85 -8.14 14.99
N TYR A 59 7.90 -8.59 14.17
CA TYR A 59 6.65 -9.15 14.67
C TYR A 59 6.75 -10.59 15.14
N ALA A 60 7.93 -11.21 15.14
CA ALA A 60 8.14 -12.45 15.89
C ALA A 60 8.15 -12.22 17.40
N THR A 61 8.63 -11.05 17.84
CA THR A 61 8.78 -10.70 19.26
C THR A 61 7.92 -9.52 19.71
N THR A 62 7.32 -8.78 18.79
CA THR A 62 6.46 -7.63 19.05
C THR A 62 5.06 -7.87 18.52
N ASP A 63 4.04 -7.38 19.23
CA ASP A 63 2.66 -7.42 18.75
C ASP A 63 2.44 -6.37 17.66
N LEU A 64 1.80 -6.77 16.56
CA LEU A 64 1.20 -5.87 15.57
C LEU A 64 -0.26 -5.64 15.96
N ARG A 65 -0.64 -4.39 16.19
CA ARG A 65 -2.01 -4.00 16.59
C ARG A 65 -2.68 -3.31 15.42
N VAL A 66 -3.78 -3.87 14.94
CA VAL A 66 -4.52 -3.34 13.78
C VAL A 66 -5.90 -2.90 14.22
N ASP A 67 -6.11 -1.59 14.24
CA ASP A 67 -7.43 -0.99 14.37
C ASP A 67 -8.19 -1.17 13.05
N LEU A 68 -9.30 -1.91 13.11
CA LEU A 68 -10.16 -2.13 11.94
C LEU A 68 -10.98 -0.89 11.58
N GLN A 69 -11.01 0.11 12.46
CA GLN A 69 -11.75 1.37 12.36
C GLN A 69 -13.27 1.15 12.25
N GLY A 70 -14.04 2.23 12.32
CA GLY A 70 -15.51 2.15 12.26
C GLY A 70 -16.14 1.37 13.43
N GLY A 71 -15.48 1.36 14.60
CA GLY A 71 -15.99 0.70 15.80
C GLY A 71 -15.81 -0.82 15.85
N ARG A 72 -15.04 -1.41 14.93
CA ARG A 72 -14.80 -2.86 14.86
C ARG A 72 -13.70 -3.36 15.80
N GLY A 73 -13.01 -2.45 16.49
CA GLY A 73 -11.99 -2.77 17.48
C GLY A 73 -10.59 -3.01 16.89
N VAL A 74 -9.68 -3.39 17.78
CA VAL A 74 -8.27 -3.65 17.47
C VAL A 74 -8.02 -5.15 17.59
N LEU A 75 -7.42 -5.74 16.55
CA LEU A 75 -6.94 -7.12 16.56
C LEU A 75 -5.42 -7.13 16.72
N THR A 76 -4.92 -8.10 17.46
CA THR A 76 -3.48 -8.23 17.76
C THR A 76 -2.90 -9.44 17.05
N GLY A 77 -1.82 -9.22 16.29
CA GLY A 77 -1.14 -10.23 15.50
C GLY A 77 0.31 -10.45 15.92
N ARG A 78 0.77 -11.69 15.78
CA ARG A 78 2.17 -12.09 16.01
C ARG A 78 2.63 -13.06 14.93
N VAL A 79 3.89 -12.93 14.51
CA VAL A 79 4.55 -13.91 13.63
C VAL A 79 5.00 -15.10 14.46
N SER A 80 4.53 -16.29 14.09
CA SER A 80 5.00 -17.56 14.64
C SER A 80 5.07 -18.61 13.53
N GLY A 81 6.16 -19.39 13.48
CA GLY A 81 6.36 -20.36 12.40
C GLY A 81 6.38 -19.75 10.99
N GLY A 82 6.73 -18.46 10.86
CA GLY A 82 6.74 -17.73 9.59
C GLY A 82 5.39 -17.19 9.14
N VAL A 83 4.33 -17.36 9.92
CA VAL A 83 2.97 -16.88 9.61
C VAL A 83 2.56 -15.81 10.63
N LEU A 84 2.04 -14.69 10.14
CA LEU A 84 1.41 -13.67 10.99
C LEU A 84 -0.01 -14.13 11.32
N THR A 85 -0.27 -14.37 12.60
CA THR A 85 -1.56 -14.86 13.11
C THR A 85 -2.16 -13.85 14.07
N PHE A 86 -3.41 -13.48 13.85
CA PHE A 86 -4.20 -12.61 14.72
C PHE A 86 -5.02 -13.38 15.75
N ASP A 87 -5.41 -12.71 16.82
CA ASP A 87 -6.21 -13.23 17.93
C ASP A 87 -7.61 -13.72 17.53
N ASP A 88 -8.16 -13.22 16.41
CA ASP A 88 -9.39 -13.75 15.80
C ASP A 88 -9.18 -15.04 14.99
N GLY A 89 -7.92 -15.50 14.85
CA GLY A 89 -7.52 -16.66 14.06
C GLY A 89 -7.21 -16.36 12.59
N SER A 90 -7.34 -15.10 12.14
CA SER A 90 -6.94 -14.70 10.79
C SER A 90 -5.43 -14.85 10.62
N THR A 91 -5.00 -15.32 9.44
CA THR A 91 -3.58 -15.57 9.14
C THR A 91 -3.15 -14.91 7.84
N PHE A 92 -1.90 -14.48 7.81
CA PHE A 92 -1.22 -13.91 6.65
C PHE A 92 0.14 -14.60 6.48
N ALA A 93 0.34 -15.23 5.33
CA ALA A 93 1.66 -15.68 4.91
C ALA A 93 2.57 -14.47 4.60
N ARG A 94 3.88 -14.72 4.49
CA ARG A 94 4.85 -13.71 4.07
C ARG A 94 4.53 -13.23 2.65
N PRO A 95 4.25 -11.93 2.41
CA PRO A 95 3.92 -11.41 1.10
C PRO A 95 5.17 -11.27 0.25
N ALA A 96 5.02 -11.47 -1.05
CA ALA A 96 5.96 -11.07 -2.08
C ALA A 96 5.66 -9.64 -2.55
N GLY A 97 6.55 -9.09 -3.39
CA GLY A 97 6.37 -7.73 -3.92
C GLY A 97 5.08 -7.54 -4.73
N LYS A 98 4.64 -8.58 -5.46
CA LYS A 98 3.38 -8.56 -6.20
C LYS A 98 2.18 -8.44 -5.28
N ASP A 99 2.16 -9.17 -4.18
CA ASP A 99 1.06 -9.12 -3.20
C ASP A 99 0.91 -7.70 -2.66
N ILE A 100 2.04 -7.04 -2.35
CA ILE A 100 2.07 -5.67 -1.81
C ILE A 100 1.55 -4.65 -2.83
N PHE A 101 2.11 -4.61 -4.05
CA PHE A 101 1.71 -3.60 -5.04
C PHE A 101 0.27 -3.78 -5.52
N THR A 102 -0.19 -5.02 -5.64
CA THR A 102 -1.54 -5.32 -6.18
C THR A 102 -2.62 -5.33 -5.11
N CYS A 103 -2.26 -5.53 -3.84
CA CYS A 103 -3.18 -5.76 -2.73
C CYS A 103 -4.27 -6.81 -3.05
N ASN A 104 -3.98 -7.77 -3.93
CA ASN A 104 -4.96 -8.72 -4.43
C ASN A 104 -4.32 -10.04 -4.90
N ASP A 105 -3.15 -10.39 -4.37
CA ASP A 105 -2.49 -11.67 -4.61
C ASP A 105 -1.94 -12.22 -3.28
N GLY A 106 -1.63 -13.51 -3.26
CA GLY A 106 -1.05 -14.18 -2.10
C GLY A 106 -1.84 -13.93 -0.80
N PRO A 107 -1.19 -13.50 0.30
CA PRO A 107 -1.86 -13.24 1.57
C PRO A 107 -2.78 -12.00 1.54
N PHE A 108 -2.73 -11.19 0.48
CA PHE A 108 -3.59 -10.02 0.28
C PHE A 108 -4.65 -10.25 -0.79
N ALA A 109 -4.86 -11.48 -1.26
CA ALA A 109 -6.01 -11.79 -2.11
C ALA A 109 -7.33 -11.51 -1.38
N ASN A 110 -8.20 -10.69 -2.00
CA ASN A 110 -9.51 -10.39 -1.44
C ASN A 110 -10.50 -11.54 -1.73
N ASN A 111 -10.42 -12.61 -0.93
CA ASN A 111 -11.27 -13.78 -1.14
C ASN A 111 -12.70 -13.51 -0.66
N PRO A 112 -13.74 -13.77 -1.48
CA PRO A 112 -15.12 -13.55 -1.08
C PRO A 112 -15.53 -14.30 0.21
N GLY A 113 -14.97 -15.49 0.42
CA GLY A 113 -15.26 -16.33 1.60
C GLY A 113 -14.51 -15.94 2.88
N ASP A 114 -13.57 -15.00 2.84
CA ASP A 114 -12.91 -14.50 4.05
C ASP A 114 -13.88 -13.65 4.89
N SER A 115 -13.69 -13.68 6.22
CA SER A 115 -14.49 -12.89 7.16
C SER A 115 -14.28 -11.38 6.94
N ASP A 116 -15.25 -10.57 7.34
CA ASP A 116 -15.13 -9.10 7.27
C ASP A 116 -13.97 -8.58 8.14
N LEU A 117 -13.67 -9.27 9.24
CA LEU A 117 -12.51 -8.97 10.09
C LEU A 117 -11.19 -9.19 9.32
N LYS A 118 -11.05 -10.33 8.63
CA LYS A 118 -9.86 -10.62 7.82
C LYS A 118 -9.71 -9.66 6.65
N LYS A 119 -10.80 -9.31 5.97
CA LYS A 119 -10.79 -8.29 4.92
C LYS A 119 -10.41 -6.91 5.46
N GLY A 120 -10.86 -6.58 6.67
CA GLY A 120 -10.42 -5.38 7.39
C GLY A 120 -8.93 -5.38 7.68
N LEU A 121 -8.39 -6.47 8.25
CA LEU A 121 -6.97 -6.66 8.51
C LEU A 121 -6.14 -6.50 7.23
N LEU A 122 -6.55 -7.19 6.16
CA LEU A 122 -5.91 -7.17 4.85
C LEU A 122 -5.73 -5.74 4.36
N ALA A 123 -6.81 -4.94 4.35
CA ALA A 123 -6.76 -3.56 3.89
C ALA A 123 -5.71 -2.71 4.64
N ARG A 124 -5.67 -2.84 5.98
CA ARG A 124 -4.74 -2.04 6.82
C ARG A 124 -3.30 -2.51 6.68
N ILE A 125 -3.06 -3.81 6.63
CA ILE A 125 -1.72 -4.38 6.47
C ILE A 125 -1.16 -4.03 5.09
N ALA A 126 -1.96 -4.18 4.03
CA ALA A 126 -1.56 -3.84 2.66
C ALA A 126 -1.24 -2.34 2.53
N ALA A 127 -2.06 -1.46 3.10
CA ALA A 127 -1.78 -0.02 3.12
C ALA A 127 -0.51 0.32 3.91
N ALA A 128 -0.29 -0.33 5.05
CA ALA A 128 0.90 -0.12 5.87
C ALA A 128 2.19 -0.61 5.19
N PHE A 129 2.12 -1.64 4.34
CA PHE A 129 3.24 -2.04 3.48
C PHE A 129 3.54 -1.00 2.40
N ASN A 130 2.54 -0.62 1.59
CA ASN A 130 2.74 0.36 0.52
C ASN A 130 3.27 1.69 1.04
N ARG A 131 2.80 2.14 2.21
CA ARG A 131 3.28 3.36 2.88
C ARG A 131 4.54 3.18 3.71
N SER A 132 5.12 1.98 3.77
CA SER A 132 6.26 1.62 4.60
C SER A 132 6.13 2.00 6.09
N THR A 133 4.92 1.97 6.64
CA THR A 133 4.64 2.30 8.06
C THR A 133 4.64 1.08 8.95
N ILE A 134 4.42 -0.12 8.39
CA ILE A 134 4.31 -1.35 9.17
C ILE A 134 5.61 -1.68 9.91
N LEU A 135 6.78 -1.23 9.45
CA LEU A 135 8.03 -1.44 10.17
C LEU A 135 8.25 -0.39 11.26
N SER A 136 7.90 0.88 11.00
CA SER A 136 8.13 2.00 11.93
C SER A 136 7.13 2.07 13.08
N SER A 137 5.88 1.61 12.87
CA SER A 137 4.83 1.60 13.88
C SER A 137 4.24 0.21 14.08
N ALA A 138 4.04 -0.18 15.34
CA ALA A 138 3.33 -1.41 15.71
C ALA A 138 1.80 -1.23 15.78
N ASP A 139 1.31 0.01 15.75
CA ASP A 139 -0.11 0.34 15.74
C ASP A 139 -0.51 0.83 14.35
N GLN A 140 -1.45 0.16 13.69
CA GLN A 140 -1.91 0.45 12.33
C GLN A 140 -3.42 0.67 12.30
N PRO A 141 -3.94 1.59 11.47
CA PRO A 141 -3.18 2.62 10.73
C PRO A 141 -2.80 3.82 11.63
N ASN A 142 -3.25 3.84 12.88
CA ASN A 142 -3.24 5.03 13.74
C ASN A 142 -1.87 5.44 14.31
N GLY A 143 -0.85 4.58 14.25
CA GLY A 143 0.46 4.88 14.83
C GLY A 143 1.40 5.69 13.92
N THR A 144 0.97 6.09 12.72
CA THR A 144 1.78 6.96 11.84
C THR A 144 0.90 7.98 11.12
N PRO A 145 1.12 9.30 11.32
CA PRO A 145 0.40 10.32 10.55
C PRO A 145 0.87 10.34 9.09
N ALA A 146 0.12 10.99 8.20
CA ALA A 146 0.44 11.05 6.78
C ALA A 146 1.85 11.58 6.47
N SER A 147 2.38 12.51 7.29
CA SER A 147 3.76 13.01 7.17
C SER A 147 4.84 11.96 7.41
N GLY A 148 4.49 10.83 8.04
CA GLY A 148 5.37 9.70 8.27
C GLY A 148 5.24 8.58 7.23
N PHE A 149 4.46 8.78 6.16
CA PHE A 149 4.38 7.81 5.06
C PHE A 149 5.61 7.87 4.17
N TYR A 150 5.95 6.73 3.57
CA TYR A 150 7.01 6.58 2.57
C TYR A 150 8.41 6.99 3.01
N GLN A 151 8.73 6.80 4.30
CA GLN A 151 10.00 7.22 4.90
C GLN A 151 11.10 6.13 4.85
N ASP A 152 10.75 4.85 4.70
CA ASP A 152 11.76 3.80 4.52
C ASP A 152 12.32 3.86 3.08
N PRO A 153 13.62 3.61 2.88
CA PRO A 153 14.19 3.51 1.53
C PRO A 153 13.49 2.49 0.63
N THR A 154 12.92 1.41 1.20
CA THR A 154 12.03 0.49 0.49
C THR A 154 10.58 0.86 0.79
N THR A 155 9.94 1.50 -0.17
CA THR A 155 8.53 1.90 -0.08
C THR A 155 7.86 1.86 -1.45
N ASP A 156 6.54 2.05 -1.53
CA ASP A 156 5.89 2.28 -2.82
C ASP A 156 6.24 3.68 -3.35
N HIS A 157 7.33 3.77 -4.12
CA HIS A 157 7.77 5.02 -4.72
C HIS A 157 6.81 5.55 -5.78
N TRP A 158 6.00 4.68 -6.39
CA TRP A 158 4.91 5.13 -7.26
C TRP A 158 3.94 6.01 -6.48
N ALA A 159 3.37 5.47 -5.41
CA ALA A 159 2.43 6.19 -4.56
C ALA A 159 3.05 7.43 -3.91
N ARG A 160 4.29 7.33 -3.40
CA ARG A 160 5.04 8.48 -2.87
C ARG A 160 5.13 9.63 -3.89
N ILE A 161 5.42 9.31 -5.15
CA ILE A 161 5.59 10.31 -6.21
C ILE A 161 4.23 10.87 -6.66
N VAL A 162 3.17 10.05 -6.75
CA VAL A 162 1.80 10.51 -7.04
C VAL A 162 1.38 11.54 -5.99
N HIS A 163 1.46 11.19 -4.70
CA HIS A 163 1.06 12.05 -3.59
C HIS A 163 1.92 13.33 -3.47
N ALA A 164 3.15 13.31 -3.97
CA ALA A 164 3.98 14.52 -4.04
C ALA A 164 3.53 15.53 -5.12
N HIS A 165 2.73 15.08 -6.11
CA HIS A 165 2.22 15.93 -7.19
C HIS A 165 0.73 16.23 -7.07
N THR A 166 -0.01 15.43 -6.29
CA THR A 166 -1.42 15.68 -5.97
C THR A 166 -1.66 15.35 -4.49
N PRO A 167 -2.18 16.29 -3.67
CA PRO A 167 -2.39 16.05 -2.25
C PRO A 167 -3.53 15.04 -1.97
N ILE A 168 -4.33 14.73 -2.99
CA ILE A 168 -5.36 13.68 -2.98
C ILE A 168 -5.26 12.85 -4.27
N GLY A 169 -5.40 11.54 -4.19
CA GLY A 169 -5.37 10.63 -5.33
C GLY A 169 -5.23 9.18 -4.90
N TYR A 170 -5.90 8.28 -5.61
CA TYR A 170 -5.91 6.85 -5.30
C TYR A 170 -4.73 6.16 -5.97
N ALA A 171 -3.62 5.95 -5.25
CA ALA A 171 -2.37 5.47 -5.86
C ALA A 171 -2.19 3.94 -5.84
N PHE A 172 -2.81 3.26 -4.88
CA PHE A 172 -2.79 1.80 -4.72
C PHE A 172 -4.11 1.33 -4.05
N PRO A 173 -4.51 0.04 -4.15
CA PRO A 173 -5.71 -0.42 -3.44
C PRO A 173 -5.57 -0.27 -1.93
N TYR A 174 -6.62 0.24 -1.28
CA TYR A 174 -6.64 0.60 0.13
C TYR A 174 -5.90 1.90 0.51
N ASP A 175 -5.64 2.79 -0.46
CA ASP A 175 -5.14 4.15 -0.16
C ASP A 175 -6.19 5.01 0.61
N ASP A 176 -7.44 4.55 0.68
CA ASP A 176 -8.51 5.08 1.56
C ASP A 176 -8.35 4.72 3.03
N VAL A 177 -7.49 3.77 3.39
CA VAL A 177 -7.14 3.51 4.80
C VAL A 177 -6.34 4.70 5.31
N CYS A 178 -6.90 5.55 6.15
CA CYS A 178 -6.20 6.70 6.75
C CYS A 178 -6.23 6.62 8.28
N PRO A 179 -5.24 7.19 9.00
CA PRO A 179 -5.32 7.30 10.45
C PRO A 179 -6.58 8.05 10.89
N ASP A 180 -7.17 7.67 12.01
CA ASP A 180 -8.38 8.29 12.53
C ASP A 180 -8.17 9.80 12.77
N GLY A 181 -9.16 10.59 12.37
CA GLY A 181 -9.12 12.06 12.48
C GLY A 181 -8.19 12.77 11.50
N GLN A 182 -7.54 12.04 10.58
CA GLN A 182 -6.79 12.62 9.47
C GLN A 182 -7.65 12.69 8.20
N PRO A 183 -7.40 13.67 7.30
CA PRO A 183 -8.10 13.73 6.03
C PRO A 183 -7.82 12.49 5.18
N ASP A 184 -8.85 12.00 4.48
CA ASP A 184 -8.67 10.98 3.45
C ASP A 184 -7.84 11.54 2.28
N VAL A 185 -6.82 10.80 1.86
CA VAL A 185 -5.93 11.15 0.74
C VAL A 185 -6.27 10.43 -0.54
N SER A 186 -7.24 9.51 -0.53
CA SER A 186 -7.60 8.66 -1.67
C SER A 186 -8.35 9.41 -2.78
N GLY A 187 -8.87 10.61 -2.48
CA GLY A 187 -9.64 11.44 -3.41
C GLY A 187 -11.11 11.03 -3.53
N ALA A 188 -11.62 10.18 -2.63
CA ALA A 188 -13.03 9.86 -2.57
C ALA A 188 -13.89 11.10 -2.24
N ALA A 189 -14.99 11.27 -2.97
CA ALA A 189 -16.01 12.26 -2.68
C ALA A 189 -17.34 11.54 -2.46
N SER A 190 -18.06 11.90 -1.40
CA SER A 190 -19.36 11.31 -1.06
C SER A 190 -20.33 12.37 -0.57
N ASP A 191 -21.58 12.30 -1.02
CA ASP A 191 -22.71 13.10 -0.55
C ASP A 191 -23.93 12.17 -0.45
N GLY A 192 -24.73 12.32 0.61
CA GLY A 192 -25.95 11.53 0.81
C GLY A 192 -27.14 11.99 -0.05
N ASP A 193 -27.10 13.21 -0.59
CA ASP A 193 -28.10 13.78 -1.52
C ASP A 193 -27.42 14.63 -2.61
N PRO A 194 -26.56 14.02 -3.46
CA PRO A 194 -25.76 14.76 -4.43
C PRO A 194 -26.64 15.46 -5.45
N ARG A 195 -26.38 16.75 -5.69
CA ARG A 195 -27.10 17.56 -6.69
C ARG A 195 -26.32 17.81 -7.97
N HIS A 196 -24.98 17.82 -7.90
CA HIS A 196 -24.11 18.10 -9.04
C HIS A 196 -22.72 17.47 -8.83
N LEU A 197 -22.12 16.95 -9.91
CA LEU A 197 -20.72 16.53 -9.95
C LEU A 197 -20.04 17.23 -11.13
N THR A 198 -19.04 18.06 -10.82
CA THR A 198 -18.20 18.70 -11.85
C THR A 198 -16.91 17.91 -12.00
N VAL A 199 -16.57 17.53 -13.23
CA VAL A 199 -15.26 16.96 -13.55
C VAL A 199 -14.52 17.95 -14.44
N THR A 200 -13.33 18.36 -14.02
CA THR A 200 -12.44 19.24 -14.78
C THR A 200 -11.19 18.46 -15.18
N VAL A 201 -10.81 18.58 -16.46
CA VAL A 201 -9.59 17.99 -17.01
C VAL A 201 -8.59 19.12 -17.22
N GLY A 202 -7.39 18.98 -16.66
CA GLY A 202 -6.32 19.99 -16.68
C GLY A 202 -4.97 19.41 -17.09
#